data_AF-A0A7K9SK94-F1
#
_entry.id   AF-A0A7K9SK94-F1
#
_cell.length_a   1.000
_cell.length_b   1.000
_cell.length_c   1.000
_cell.angle_alpha   90.00
_cell.angle_beta   90.00
_cell.angle_gamma   90.00
#
_symmetry.space_group_name_H-M   'P 1'
#
loop_
_entity.id
_entity.type
_entity.pdbx_description
1 polymer ?
#
loop_
_entity_poly.entity_id
_entity_poly.type
_entity_poly.pdbx_seq_one_letter_code
_entity_poly.pdbx_strand_id
1 'polypeptide(L)'
;AAGTWSEEVVDHFLRCRRIGARDGAVIRWFHAVNSKARAGEAARSDVHMIEADVLLRGGKGGNRDPIMAHPPETDSDITLQEWLEEIVDTDKGIKLDFKRYLQTK
;
A
#
# COMPACT_ATOMS: atom_id res chain seq x y z
N ALA A 1 -5.74 -19.42 -13.32
CA ALA A 1 -4.29 -19.70 -13.44
C ALA A 1 -3.56 -18.64 -12.64
N ALA A 2 -2.57 -19.03 -11.82
CA ALA A 2 -1.71 -18.07 -11.12
C ALA A 2 -0.89 -17.26 -12.14
N GLY A 3 -0.67 -15.97 -11.88
CA GLY A 3 0.20 -15.12 -12.69
C GLY A 3 1.66 -15.57 -12.58
N THR A 4 2.50 -15.17 -13.55
CA THR A 4 3.95 -15.36 -13.46
C THR A 4 4.59 -14.18 -12.73
N TRP A 5 5.76 -14.38 -12.13
CA TRP A 5 6.54 -13.30 -11.48
C TRP A 5 6.94 -12.14 -12.43
N SER A 6 6.80 -12.35 -13.75
CA SER A 6 7.06 -11.37 -14.81
C SER A 6 5.80 -10.77 -15.41
N GLU A 7 4.62 -11.05 -14.83
CA GLU A 7 3.35 -10.51 -15.33
C GLU A 7 3.25 -9.03 -14.94
N GLU A 8 3.05 -8.18 -15.95
CA GLU A 8 2.77 -6.76 -15.73
C GLU A 8 1.43 -6.60 -15.01
N VAL A 9 1.34 -5.62 -14.11
CA VAL A 9 0.12 -5.36 -13.31
C VAL A 9 -1.12 -5.14 -14.18
N VAL A 10 -0.96 -4.45 -15.31
CA VAL A 10 -2.05 -4.23 -16.28
C VAL A 10 -2.53 -5.55 -16.90
N ASP A 11 -1.61 -6.47 -17.20
CA ASP A 11 -1.93 -7.77 -17.79
C ASP A 11 -2.60 -8.68 -16.77
N HIS A 12 -2.15 -8.63 -15.51
CA HIS A 12 -2.79 -9.32 -14.40
C HIS A 12 -4.25 -8.91 -14.24
N PHE A 13 -4.53 -7.61 -14.13
CA PHE A 13 -5.90 -7.13 -13.93
C PHE A 13 -6.79 -7.37 -15.14
N LEU A 14 -6.24 -7.32 -16.36
CA LEU A 14 -6.97 -7.65 -17.57
C LEU A 14 -7.34 -9.14 -17.60
N ARG A 15 -6.39 -10.03 -17.30
CA ARG A 15 -6.63 -11.48 -17.23
C ARG A 15 -7.66 -11.85 -16.18
N CYS A 16 -7.63 -11.16 -15.03
CA CYS A 16 -8.61 -11.32 -13.96
C CYS A 16 -9.95 -10.61 -14.24
N ARG A 17 -10.14 -10.02 -15.43
CA ARG A 17 -11.34 -9.28 -15.85
C ARG A 17 -11.72 -8.12 -14.92
N ARG A 18 -10.72 -7.53 -14.25
CA ARG A 18 -10.91 -6.37 -13.37
C ARG A 18 -10.87 -5.04 -14.13
N ILE A 19 -10.18 -5.02 -15.28
CA ILE A 19 -10.17 -3.89 -16.21
C ILE A 19 -10.66 -4.34 -17.59
N GLY A 20 -11.26 -3.41 -18.34
CA GLY A 20 -11.88 -3.69 -19.65
C GLY A 20 -10.94 -3.58 -20.85
N ALA A 21 -9.75 -3.01 -20.67
CA ALA A 21 -8.76 -2.81 -21.72
C ALA A 21 -7.34 -2.89 -21.14
N ARG A 22 -6.34 -3.16 -22.00
CA ARG A 22 -4.93 -3.14 -21.65
C ARG A 22 -4.42 -1.70 -21.55
N ASP A 23 -4.95 -0.95 -20.60
CA ASP A 23 -4.65 0.46 -20.35
C ASP A 23 -4.32 0.66 -18.86
N GLY A 24 -3.14 1.20 -18.56
CA GLY A 24 -2.75 1.48 -17.18
C GLY A 24 -3.60 2.60 -16.55
N ALA A 25 -4.17 3.50 -17.34
CA ALA A 25 -4.97 4.62 -16.86
C ALA A 25 -6.31 4.19 -16.25
N VAL A 26 -6.81 2.99 -16.58
CA VAL A 26 -8.04 2.45 -15.97
C VAL A 26 -7.81 1.80 -14.60
N ILE A 27 -6.54 1.64 -14.18
CA ILE A 27 -6.18 1.14 -12.85
C ILE A 27 -6.46 2.24 -11.83
N ARG A 28 -7.51 2.02 -11.03
CA ARG A 28 -7.88 2.86 -9.88
C ARG A 28 -7.06 2.56 -8.62
N TRP A 29 -6.70 3.61 -7.89
CA TRP A 29 -5.83 3.59 -6.73
C TRP A 29 -6.53 4.12 -5.48
N PHE A 30 -6.26 3.51 -4.32
CA PHE A 30 -6.51 4.11 -3.02
C PHE A 30 -5.18 4.64 -2.47
N HIS A 31 -5.09 5.95 -2.30
CA HIS A 31 -3.85 6.63 -1.91
C HIS A 31 -3.73 6.82 -0.39
N ALA A 32 -2.51 6.81 0.15
CA ALA A 32 -2.17 7.12 1.53
C ALA A 32 -2.98 6.30 2.54
N VAL A 33 -2.98 4.98 2.41
CA VAL A 33 -3.70 4.05 3.31
C VAL A 33 -2.89 3.81 4.58
N ASN A 34 -2.78 4.86 5.40
CA ASN A 34 -1.82 4.95 6.50
C ASN A 34 -2.45 4.80 7.91
N SER A 35 -3.65 4.23 8.01
CA SER A 35 -4.31 3.98 9.31
C SER A 35 -5.17 2.72 9.29
N LYS A 36 -5.54 2.19 10.47
CA LYS A 36 -6.44 1.03 10.59
C LYS A 36 -7.76 1.25 9.86
N ALA A 37 -8.36 2.42 10.06
CA ALA A 37 -9.62 2.77 9.40
C ALA A 37 -9.48 2.75 7.87
N ARG A 38 -8.43 3.39 7.34
CA ARG A 38 -8.19 3.44 5.90
C ARG A 38 -7.86 2.05 5.33
N ALA A 39 -7.09 1.22 6.04
CA ALA A 39 -6.78 -0.13 5.61
C ALA A 39 -8.05 -0.95 5.41
N GLY A 40 -8.97 -0.90 6.39
CA GLY A 40 -10.26 -1.57 6.27
C GLY A 40 -11.13 -1.01 5.14
N GLU A 41 -11.16 0.31 4.94
CA GLU A 41 -11.87 0.94 3.81
C GLU A 41 -11.30 0.49 2.47
N ALA A 42 -9.98 0.49 2.33
CA ALA A 42 -9.29 0.13 1.10
C ALA A 42 -9.48 -1.36 0.77
N ALA A 43 -9.41 -2.24 1.77
CA ALA A 43 -9.66 -3.68 1.62
C ALA A 43 -11.05 -3.97 1.04
N ARG A 44 -12.08 -3.22 1.48
CA ARG A 44 -13.47 -3.38 1.02
C ARG A 44 -13.81 -2.57 -0.23
N SER A 45 -12.93 -1.68 -0.66
CA SER A 45 -13.19 -0.83 -1.83
C SER A 45 -13.07 -1.62 -3.15
N ASP A 46 -13.56 -1.02 -4.23
CA ASP A 46 -13.51 -1.58 -5.56
C ASP A 46 -12.26 -1.18 -6.36
N VAL A 47 -11.31 -0.48 -5.73
CA VAL A 47 -10.01 -0.13 -6.33
C VAL A 47 -9.18 -1.37 -6.66
N HIS A 48 -8.18 -1.20 -7.51
CA HIS A 48 -7.27 -2.27 -7.92
C HIS A 48 -5.98 -2.25 -7.12
N MET A 49 -5.44 -1.04 -6.89
CA MET A 49 -4.17 -0.83 -6.23
C MET A 49 -4.36 -0.06 -4.94
N ILE A 50 -3.60 -0.43 -3.92
CA ILE A 50 -3.48 0.30 -2.68
C ILE A 50 -2.06 0.84 -2.57
N GLU A 51 -1.98 2.09 -2.17
CA GLU A 51 -0.75 2.78 -1.88
C GLU A 51 -0.72 3.18 -0.41
N ALA A 52 0.42 2.95 0.23
CA ALA A 52 0.64 3.36 1.60
C ALA A 52 2.11 3.68 1.87
N ASP A 53 2.31 4.62 2.79
CA ASP A 53 3.60 5.18 3.14
C ASP A 53 4.18 4.42 4.33
N VAL A 54 5.44 3.99 4.24
CA VAL A 54 6.11 3.25 5.32
C VAL A 54 7.18 4.11 5.94
N LEU A 55 7.14 4.24 7.26
CA LEU A 55 8.10 5.02 8.04
C LEU A 55 8.57 4.21 9.27
N LEU A 56 9.80 4.47 9.73
CA LEU A 56 10.29 3.88 10.99
C LEU A 56 9.92 4.77 12.17
N ARG A 57 9.10 4.25 13.08
CA ARG A 57 8.64 4.93 14.30
C ARG A 57 9.81 5.48 15.12
N GLY A 58 9.67 6.73 15.58
CA GLY A 58 10.61 7.37 16.51
C GLY A 58 11.98 7.74 15.90
N GLY A 59 12.16 7.68 14.58
CA GLY A 59 13.36 8.20 13.90
C GLY A 59 14.68 7.57 14.35
N LYS A 60 15.78 8.35 14.31
CA LYS A 60 17.10 7.88 14.77
C LYS A 60 17.12 7.80 16.31
N GLY A 61 16.88 6.61 16.85
CA GLY A 61 17.00 6.31 18.28
C GLY A 61 15.73 5.75 18.94
N GLY A 62 14.60 5.74 18.22
CA GLY A 62 13.36 5.12 18.68
C GLY A 62 13.29 3.61 18.43
N ASN A 63 12.10 3.02 18.68
CA ASN A 63 11.84 1.57 18.53
C ASN A 63 12.04 1.05 17.10
N ARG A 64 12.08 1.94 16.08
CA ARG A 64 12.27 1.61 14.65
C ARG A 64 11.25 0.61 14.10
N ASP A 65 10.07 0.52 14.71
CA ASP A 65 8.97 -0.28 14.17
C ASP A 65 8.52 0.33 12.83
N PRO A 66 8.41 -0.46 11.75
CA PRO A 66 7.79 0.01 10.52
C PRO A 66 6.30 0.24 10.74
N ILE A 67 5.87 1.47 10.50
CA ILE A 67 4.49 1.94 10.66
C ILE A 67 4.00 2.57 9.36
N MET A 68 2.69 2.59 9.18
CA MET A 68 2.10 3.23 8.01
C MET A 68 1.93 4.72 8.28
N ALA A 69 2.83 5.56 7.79
CA ALA A 69 2.83 7.00 8.03
C ALA A 69 3.57 7.76 6.93
N HIS A 70 3.05 8.93 6.59
CA HIS A 70 3.70 9.91 5.72
C HIS A 70 4.19 11.09 6.58
N PRO A 71 5.35 11.71 6.35
CA PRO A 71 5.72 12.94 7.06
C PRO A 71 4.69 14.08 6.85
N PRO A 72 4.42 14.95 7.84
CA PRO A 72 5.16 15.11 9.10
C PRO A 72 4.77 14.15 10.21
N GLU A 73 3.80 13.26 10.00
CA GLU A 73 3.42 12.26 10.99
C GLU A 73 4.62 11.35 11.31
N THR A 74 4.86 11.17 12.61
CA THR A 74 5.98 10.37 13.13
C THR A 74 5.55 9.07 13.78
N ASP A 75 4.23 8.87 13.87
CA ASP A 75 3.57 7.71 14.46
C ASP A 75 2.27 7.36 13.70
N SER A 76 1.74 6.16 13.93
CA SER A 76 0.50 5.66 13.36
C SER A 76 -0.18 4.63 14.27
N ASP A 77 -1.49 4.48 14.11
CA ASP A 77 -2.30 3.47 14.80
C ASP A 77 -2.16 2.06 14.21
N ILE A 78 -1.44 1.92 13.10
CA ILE A 78 -1.18 0.65 12.41
C ILE A 78 0.30 0.47 12.06
N THR A 79 0.83 -0.70 12.39
CA THR A 79 2.15 -1.16 11.94
C THR A 79 2.10 -1.68 10.50
N LEU A 80 3.24 -1.75 9.81
CA LEU A 80 3.31 -2.40 8.50
C LEU A 80 2.86 -3.87 8.57
N GLN A 81 3.15 -4.56 9.67
CA GLN A 81 2.72 -5.95 9.85
C GLN A 81 1.19 -6.05 9.90
N GLU A 82 0.53 -5.31 10.80
CA GLU A 82 -0.93 -5.31 10.91
C GLU A 82 -1.59 -4.88 9.58
N TRP A 83 -0.96 -3.95 8.87
CA TRP A 83 -1.44 -3.51 7.55
C TRP A 83 -1.35 -4.62 6.51
N LEU A 84 -0.24 -5.37 6.48
CA LEU A 84 -0.08 -6.51 5.57
C LEU A 84 -1.08 -7.63 5.88
N GLU A 85 -1.32 -7.91 7.17
CA GLU A 85 -2.32 -8.89 7.62
C GLU A 85 -3.73 -8.53 7.14
N GLU A 86 -4.08 -7.25 7.07
CA GLU A 86 -5.39 -6.79 6.55
C GLU A 86 -5.48 -6.87 5.02
N ILE A 87 -4.39 -6.60 4.29
CA ILE A 87 -4.43 -6.37 2.84
C ILE A 87 -3.98 -7.59 2.01
N VAL A 88 -3.08 -8.44 2.50
CA VAL A 88 -2.43 -9.48 1.68
C VAL A 88 -3.39 -10.54 1.14
N ASP A 89 -4.47 -10.82 1.86
CA ASP A 89 -5.50 -11.80 1.46
C ASP A 89 -6.60 -11.20 0.57
N THR A 90 -6.46 -9.92 0.20
CA THR A 90 -7.37 -9.25 -0.74
C THR A 90 -6.96 -9.49 -2.20
N ASP A 91 -7.77 -8.98 -3.13
CA ASP A 91 -7.45 -9.00 -4.56
C ASP A 91 -6.66 -7.77 -5.04
N LYS A 92 -6.14 -6.96 -4.10
CA LYS A 92 -5.51 -5.67 -4.36
C LYS A 92 -4.02 -5.84 -4.67
N GLY A 93 -3.51 -5.05 -5.61
CA GLY A 93 -2.06 -4.84 -5.71
C GLY A 93 -1.58 -3.79 -4.71
N ILE A 94 -0.31 -3.89 -4.30
CA ILE A 94 0.27 -3.06 -3.22
C ILE A 94 1.45 -2.24 -3.76
N LYS A 95 1.49 -0.93 -3.46
CA LYS A 95 2.69 -0.09 -3.54
C LYS A 95 3.02 0.41 -2.13
N LEU A 96 4.19 0.01 -1.62
CA LEU A 96 4.76 0.55 -0.38
C LEU A 96 5.73 1.68 -0.73
N ASP A 97 5.41 2.90 -0.29
CA ASP A 97 6.27 4.07 -0.45
C ASP A 97 7.13 4.28 0.81
N PHE A 98 8.36 3.77 0.77
CA PHE A 98 9.28 3.86 1.90
C PHE A 98 9.83 5.26 2.07
N LYS A 99 9.42 5.91 3.16
CA LYS A 99 9.86 7.26 3.51
C LYS A 99 11.12 7.24 4.35
N ARG A 100 11.88 8.33 4.22
CA ARG A 100 12.95 8.69 5.14
C ARG A 100 12.66 10.05 5.73
N TYR A 101 13.00 10.26 7.00
CA TYR A 101 13.11 11.60 7.53
C TYR A 101 14.19 12.36 6.76
N LEU A 102 13.82 13.47 6.13
CA LEU A 102 14.79 14.50 5.77
C LEU A 102 15.09 15.25 7.06
N GLN A 103 16.18 14.88 7.74
CA GLN A 103 16.74 15.76 8.76
C GLN A 103 17.23 17.00 8.03
N THR A 104 16.52 18.12 8.18
CA THR A 104 17.12 19.43 7.92
C THR A 104 18.30 19.53 8.87
N LYS A 105 19.51 19.61 8.30
CA LYS A 105 20.74 19.90 9.02
C LYS A 105 20.64 21.24 9.73
#